data_AF-X1JSA2-F1
#
_entry.id   AF-X1JSA2-F1
#
_cell.length_a   1.000
_cell.length_b   1.000
_cell.length_c   1.000
_cell.angle_alpha   90.00
_cell.angle_beta   90.00
_cell.angle_gamma   90.00
#
_symmetry.space_group_name_H-M   'P 1'
#
loop_
_entity.id
_entity.type
_entity.pdbx_description
1 polymer ?
#
loop_
_entity_poly.entity_id
_entity_poly.type
_entity_poly.pdbx_seq_one_letter_code
_entity_poly.pdbx_strand_id
1 'polypeptide(L)' 'TQKIRKLSDGSIIFSAEVSGITEVKKWILGMGSYAEVFAPKSLRREIEEEIIGMKKRYK' A
#
# COMPACT_ATOMS: atom_id res chain seq x y z
N THR A 1 -12.01 8.83 8.30
CA THR A 1 -12.03 7.98 9.52
C THR A 1 -11.08 6.79 9.32
N GLN A 2 -10.59 6.14 10.39
CA GLN A 2 -9.68 4.98 10.28
C GLN A 2 -10.18 3.76 11.04
N LYS A 3 -9.88 2.56 10.54
CA LYS A 3 -10.27 1.26 11.11
C LYS A 3 -9.10 0.28 11.00
N ILE A 4 -8.91 -0.51 12.05
CA ILE A 4 -7.91 -1.57 12.11
C ILE A 4 -8.59 -2.86 12.54
N ARG A 5 -8.39 -3.93 11.76
CA ARG A 5 -8.81 -5.29 12.12
C ARG A 5 -7.57 -6.16 12.25
N LYS A 6 -7.33 -6.70 13.45
CA LYS A 6 -6.28 -7.70 13.68
C LYS A 6 -6.73 -9.06 13.15
N LEU A 7 -5.82 -9.79 12.52
CA LEU A 7 -6.04 -11.15 12.04
C LEU A 7 -5.36 -12.16 12.99
N SER A 8 -5.74 -13.44 12.88
CA SER A 8 -5.24 -14.51 13.76
C SER A 8 -3.76 -14.83 13.56
N ASP A 9 -3.22 -14.49 12.39
CA ASP A 9 -1.81 -14.65 12.03
C ASP A 9 -0.92 -13.49 12.51
N GLY A 10 -1.49 -12.53 13.25
CA GLY A 10 -0.78 -11.35 13.75
C GLY A 10 -0.71 -10.18 12.77
N SER A 11 -1.18 -10.34 11.53
CA SER A 11 -1.28 -9.25 10.57
C SER A 11 -2.49 -8.33 10.86
N ILE A 12 -2.58 -7.21 10.13
CA ILE A 12 -3.71 -6.28 10.24
C ILE A 12 -4.28 -5.93 8.87
N ILE A 13 -5.60 -5.74 8.83
CA ILE A 13 -6.27 -4.99 7.76
C ILE A 13 -6.46 -3.57 8.25
N PHE A 14 -5.75 -2.64 7.61
CA PHE A 14 -5.90 -1.21 7.83
C PHE A 14 -6.83 -0.61 6.75
N SER A 15 -7.76 0.24 7.15
CA SER A 15 -8.64 0.96 6.22
C SER A 15 -8.83 2.39 6.70
N ALA A 16 -8.58 3.35 5.82
CA ALA A 16 -8.74 4.76 6.14
C ALA A 16 -9.36 5.51 4.97
N GLU A 17 -10.21 6.47 5.33
CA GLU A 17 -10.65 7.52 4.43
C GLU A 17 -9.72 8.72 4.62
N VAL A 18 -9.06 9.11 3.54
CA VAL A 18 -8.03 10.13 3.49
C VAL A 18 -8.35 11.15 2.41
N SER A 19 -7.93 12.41 2.61
CA SER A 19 -8.10 13.48 1.62
C SER A 19 -7.16 13.34 0.41
N GLY A 20 -6.13 12.49 0.52
CA GLY A 20 -5.18 12.22 -0.56
C GLY A 20 -4.37 10.95 -0.32
N ILE A 21 -3.90 10.35 -1.42
CA ILE A 21 -3.24 9.03 -1.40
C ILE A 21 -1.71 9.10 -1.43
N THR A 22 -1.11 10.28 -1.59
CA THR A 22 0.34 10.45 -1.75
C THR A 22 1.13 9.92 -0.54
N GLU A 23 0.74 10.29 0.68
CA GLU A 23 1.38 9.78 1.90
C GLU A 23 1.16 8.28 2.08
N VAL A 24 -0.05 7.80 1.77
CA VAL A 24 -0.38 6.37 1.83
C VAL A 24 0.52 5.55 0.89
N LYS A 25 0.80 6.05 -0.32
CA LYS A 25 1.74 5.41 -1.25
C LYS A 25 3.15 5.31 -0.66
N LYS A 26 3.65 6.39 -0.03
CA LYS A 26 4.99 6.38 0.60
C LYS A 26 5.07 5.33 1.70
N TRP A 27 4.03 5.18 2.52
CA TRP A 27 3.99 4.16 3.56
C TRP A 27 4.01 2.75 2.97
N ILE A 28 3.16 2.47 1.98
CA ILE A 28 3.11 1.17 1.30
C ILE A 28 4.47 0.81 0.71
N LEU A 29 5.07 1.73 -0.05
CA LEU A 29 6.37 1.49 -0.69
C LEU A 29 7.51 1.37 0.33
N GLY A 30 7.49 2.18 1.40
CA GLY A 30 8.47 2.10 2.48
C GLY A 30 8.41 0.79 3.27
N MET A 31 7.21 0.21 3.43
CA MET A 31 7.02 -1.12 4.02
C MET A 31 7.42 -2.25 3.06
N GLY A 32 7.51 -1.99 1.76
CA GLY A 32 7.86 -3.00 0.76
C GLY A 32 6.94 -4.21 0.80
N SER A 33 7.51 -5.42 0.85
CA SER A 33 6.75 -6.68 0.83
C SER A 33 5.89 -6.94 2.07
N TYR A 34 5.96 -6.10 3.11
CA TYR A 34 5.11 -6.22 4.30
C TYR A 34 3.75 -5.51 4.16
N ALA A 35 3.49 -4.83 3.03
CA ALA A 35 2.22 -4.15 2.79
C ALA A 35 1.60 -4.56 1.44
N GLU A 36 0.29 -4.79 1.44
CA GLU A 36 -0.48 -5.06 0.22
C GLU A 36 -1.75 -4.20 0.16
N VAL A 37 -2.02 -3.61 -1.00
CA VAL A 37 -3.22 -2.81 -1.25
C VAL A 37 -4.38 -3.68 -1.70
N PHE A 38 -5.41 -3.85 -0.87
CA PHE A 38 -6.63 -4.55 -1.27
C PHE A 38 -7.56 -3.69 -2.15
N ALA A 39 -7.73 -2.42 -1.79
CA ALA A 39 -8.58 -1.46 -2.49
C ALA A 39 -8.16 0.00 -2.18
N PRO A 40 -8.53 0.98 -3.04
CA PRO A 40 -9.14 0.80 -4.35
C PRO A 40 -8.17 0.22 -5.39
N LYS A 41 -8.70 -0.34 -6.48
CA LYS A 41 -7.88 -0.92 -7.57
C LYS A 41 -6.95 0.12 -8.22
N SER A 42 -7.35 1.38 -8.25
CA SER A 42 -6.51 2.49 -8.75
C SER A 42 -5.23 2.63 -7.94
N LEU A 43 -5.31 2.62 -6.61
CA LEU A 43 -4.15 2.70 -5.74
C LEU A 43 -3.22 1.49 -5.93
N ARG A 44 -3.78 0.27 -6.05
CA ARG A 44 -2.98 -0.93 -6.34
C ARG A 44 -2.20 -0.78 -7.64
N ARG A 45 -2.83 -0.28 -8.70
CA ARG A 45 -2.18 -0.04 -10.00
C ARG A 45 -1.05 0.99 -9.90
N GLU A 46 -1.26 2.08 -9.17
CA GLU A 46 -0.20 3.09 -8.97
C GLU A 46 1.03 2.55 -8.25
N ILE A 47 0.85 1.63 -7.30
CA ILE A 47 1.96 0.96 -6.60
C ILE A 47 2.68 0.01 -7.55
N GLU A 48 1.95 -0.76 -8.36
CA GLU A 48 2.54 -1.65 -9.36
C GLU A 48 3.39 -0.89 -10.39
N GLU A 49 2.88 0.23 -10.91
CA GLU A 49 3.60 1.08 -11.85
C GLU A 49 4.89 1.63 -11.25
N GLU A 50 4.87 2.06 -9.99
CA GLU A 50 6.07 2.52 -9.27
C GLU A 50 7.08 1.39 -9.07
N ILE A 51 6.65 0.21 -8.63
CA ILE A 51 7.53 -0.96 -8.44
C ILE A 51 8.19 -1.36 -9.77
N ILE A 52 7.45 -1.34 -10.88
CA ILE A 52 8.02 -1.58 -12.22
C ILE A 52 9.07 -0.52 -12.56
N GLY A 53 8.81 0.75 -12.25
CA GLY A 53 9.74 1.86 -12.42
C GLY A 53 11.03 1.67 -11.61
N MET A 54 10.91 1.34 -10.33
CA MET A 54 12.03 1.03 -9.44
C MET A 54 12.85 -0.14 -9.97
N LYS A 55 12.19 -1.25 -10.32
CA LYS A 55 12.85 -2.45 -10.88
C LYS A 55 13.69 -2.09 -12.10
N LYS A 56 13.20 -1.23 -13.00
CA LYS A 56 13.95 -0.79 -14.20
C LYS A 56 15.25 -0.04 -13.87
N ARG A 57 15.33 0.68 -12.74
CA ARG A 57 16.52 1.46 -12.36
C ARG A 57 17.65 0.62 -11.78
N TYR A 58 17.32 -0.51 -11.16
CA TYR A 58 18.27 -1.39 -10.47
C TYR A 58 18.44 -2.75 -11.19
N LYS A 59 18.23 -2.76 -12.52
CA LYS A 59 18.47 -3.95 -13.36
C LYS A 59 19.95 -4.20 -13.60
#